data_AF-A0AAN6F725-F1
#
_entry.id   AF-A0AAN6F725-F1
#
_cell.length_a   1.000
_cell.length_b   1.000
_cell.length_c   1.000
_cell.angle_alpha   90.00
_cell.angle_beta   90.00
_cell.angle_gamma   90.00
#
_symmetry.space_group_name_H-M   'P 1'
#
loop_
_entity.id
_entity.type
_entity.pdbx_description
1 polymer ?
#
loop_
_entity_poly.entity_id
_entity_poly.type
_entity_poly.pdbx_seq_one_letter_code
_entity_poly.pdbx_strand_id
1 'polypeptide(L)'
;MYALPLAAALGFAATLATAADTTAPCSPQPSAYGPVPSPNDEATFKTFAPFASAANSAVAPPLYQRVFANLNASEFATASNVYLGYYELKSYDAAACTALCDQSSGCVGANLYFERDPSLLPDATLCPNPAALTVIKCALWGSPVTAQQTTNDGQFQADFHVLIAGSNGYMKLPSQACSAISAAWGGSSSGYSWPTGAAGAPPNWQSFTTGFGTAYKPATTWPSSAVAGPRGYATAGARGGW
;
A
#
# COMPACT_ATOMS: atom_id res chain seq x y z
N MET A 1 70.46 -5.08 -8.13
CA MET A 1 69.59 -4.61 -7.03
C MET A 1 68.25 -4.23 -7.65
N TYR A 2 67.27 -5.13 -7.65
CA TYR A 2 65.94 -4.86 -8.21
C TYR A 2 64.98 -4.62 -7.04
N ALA A 3 64.41 -3.42 -6.97
CA ALA A 3 63.44 -3.02 -5.96
C ALA A 3 62.04 -3.51 -6.35
N LEU A 4 61.39 -4.26 -5.46
CA LEU A 4 59.97 -4.62 -5.55
C LEU A 4 59.10 -3.40 -5.15
N PRO A 5 58.00 -3.08 -5.86
CA PRO A 5 57.07 -2.07 -5.40
C PRO A 5 56.14 -2.67 -4.33
N LEU A 6 56.00 -1.97 -3.19
CA LEU A 6 54.95 -2.22 -2.22
C LEU A 6 53.59 -1.89 -2.86
N ALA A 7 52.73 -2.90 -3.01
CA ALA A 7 51.32 -2.68 -3.29
C ALA A 7 50.62 -2.20 -2.01
N ALA A 8 50.13 -0.97 -2.01
CA ALA A 8 49.28 -0.44 -0.96
C ALA A 8 47.89 -1.09 -1.06
N ALA A 9 47.52 -1.91 -0.09
CA ALA A 9 46.17 -2.43 0.04
C ALA A 9 45.25 -1.31 0.54
N LEU A 10 44.43 -0.75 -0.34
CA LEU A 10 43.32 0.13 0.03
C LEU A 10 42.23 -0.73 0.65
N GLY A 11 42.13 -0.71 1.98
CA GLY A 11 41.00 -1.29 2.71
C GLY A 11 39.75 -0.46 2.49
N PHE A 12 38.73 -1.03 1.84
CA PHE A 12 37.38 -0.47 1.87
C PHE A 12 36.76 -0.77 3.24
N ALA A 13 36.79 0.21 4.14
CA ALA A 13 35.93 0.19 5.32
C ALA A 13 34.50 0.47 4.85
N ALA A 14 33.69 -0.59 4.71
CA ALA A 14 32.25 -0.44 4.58
C ALA A 14 31.71 0.04 5.94
N THR A 15 31.34 1.31 6.03
CA THR A 15 30.52 1.80 7.14
C THR A 15 29.15 1.14 7.06
N LEU A 16 28.92 0.15 7.90
CA LEU A 16 27.57 -0.34 8.16
C LEU A 16 26.79 0.81 8.81
N ALA A 17 25.94 1.49 8.03
CA ALA A 17 24.96 2.40 8.59
C ALA A 17 24.06 1.58 9.51
N THR A 18 24.11 1.85 10.81
CA THR A 18 23.14 1.32 11.76
C THR A 18 21.76 1.80 11.32
N ALA A 19 20.80 0.90 11.12
CA ALA A 19 19.43 1.28 10.85
C ALA A 19 18.96 2.25 11.96
N ALA A 20 18.43 3.41 11.57
CA ALA A 20 17.89 4.37 12.53
C ALA A 20 16.75 3.70 13.30
N ASP A 21 16.75 3.84 14.63
CA ASP A 21 15.65 3.38 15.46
C ASP A 21 14.45 4.32 15.25
N THR A 22 13.41 3.83 14.57
CA THR A 22 12.17 4.57 14.27
C THR A 22 11.07 4.32 15.31
N THR A 23 11.38 3.64 16.41
CA THR A 23 10.42 3.22 17.44
C THR A 23 10.52 4.02 18.74
N ALA A 24 11.56 4.82 18.90
CA ALA A 24 11.71 5.70 20.05
C ALA A 24 10.79 6.93 19.92
N PRO A 25 10.26 7.48 21.03
CA PRO A 25 9.50 8.73 21.03
C PRO A 25 10.23 9.84 20.25
N CYS A 26 9.53 10.49 19.33
CA CYS A 26 10.07 11.55 18.47
C CYS A 26 11.27 11.16 17.58
N SER A 27 11.48 9.86 17.35
CA SER A 27 12.48 9.40 16.39
C SER A 27 12.08 9.79 14.95
N PRO A 28 13.03 10.24 14.11
CA PRO A 28 12.75 10.55 12.71
C PRO A 28 12.14 9.36 11.98
N GLN A 29 11.03 9.61 11.29
CA GLN A 29 10.40 8.62 10.42
C GLN A 29 11.07 8.62 9.04
N PRO A 30 10.97 7.52 8.27
CA PRO A 30 11.53 7.45 6.92
C PRO A 30 11.03 8.60 6.02
N SER A 31 11.91 9.10 5.15
CA SER A 31 11.55 10.14 4.17
C SER A 31 10.50 9.63 3.20
N ALA A 32 9.56 10.50 2.82
CA ALA A 32 8.52 10.21 1.83
C ALA A 32 8.71 11.02 0.53
N TYR A 33 7.99 10.63 -0.52
CA TYR A 33 8.16 11.20 -1.88
C TYR A 33 6.98 12.04 -2.35
N GLY A 34 5.88 12.10 -1.61
CA GLY A 34 4.71 12.90 -1.97
C GLY A 34 4.92 14.40 -1.74
N PRO A 35 4.18 15.26 -2.46
CA PRO A 35 4.27 16.69 -2.24
C PRO A 35 3.64 17.06 -0.89
N VAL A 36 4.36 17.85 -0.09
CA VAL A 36 3.92 18.29 1.23
C VAL A 36 3.12 19.60 1.10
N PRO A 37 1.84 19.64 1.53
CA PRO A 37 1.05 20.86 1.51
C PRO A 37 1.64 21.99 2.38
N SER A 38 1.42 23.24 1.97
CA SER A 38 1.74 24.44 2.74
C SER A 38 0.47 25.31 2.87
N PRO A 39 -0.03 25.56 4.09
CA PRO A 39 0.52 25.14 5.39
C PRO A 39 0.47 23.62 5.65
N ASN A 40 1.35 23.12 6.51
CA ASN A 40 1.52 21.69 6.82
C ASN A 40 0.51 21.21 7.89
N ASP A 41 -0.78 21.31 7.57
CA ASP A 41 -1.87 20.95 8.47
C ASP A 41 -2.88 19.99 7.82
N GLU A 42 -3.79 19.45 8.63
CA GLU A 42 -4.81 18.50 8.19
C GLU A 42 -5.78 19.10 7.18
N ALA A 43 -6.26 20.32 7.41
CA ALA A 43 -7.27 20.96 6.57
C ALA A 43 -6.75 21.20 5.15
N THR A 44 -5.50 21.65 5.04
CA THR A 44 -4.81 21.87 3.78
C THR A 44 -4.51 20.55 3.11
N PHE A 45 -4.09 19.51 3.85
CA PHE A 45 -3.84 18.18 3.28
C PHE A 45 -5.09 17.59 2.61
N LYS A 46 -6.24 17.61 3.30
CA LYS A 46 -7.52 17.06 2.78
C LYS A 46 -8.02 17.74 1.50
N THR A 47 -7.59 18.97 1.24
CA THR A 47 -8.08 19.79 0.13
C THR A 47 -6.98 20.17 -0.86
N PHE A 48 -5.78 19.58 -0.73
CA PHE A 48 -4.62 19.96 -1.53
C PHE A 48 -4.82 19.62 -3.01
N ALA A 49 -5.02 20.65 -3.84
CA ALA A 49 -5.36 20.51 -5.25
C ALA A 49 -4.39 19.61 -6.06
N PRO A 50 -3.06 19.61 -5.81
CA PRO A 50 -2.16 18.68 -6.48
C PRO A 50 -2.48 17.20 -6.26
N PHE A 51 -3.02 16.80 -5.10
CA PHE A 51 -3.46 15.42 -4.88
C PHE A 51 -4.64 15.07 -5.78
N ALA A 52 -5.63 15.96 -5.84
CA ALA A 52 -6.78 15.78 -6.71
C ALA A 52 -6.39 15.77 -8.20
N SER A 53 -5.46 16.62 -8.60
CA SER A 53 -4.93 16.63 -9.98
C SER A 53 -4.25 15.32 -10.33
N ALA A 54 -3.38 14.80 -9.46
CA ALA A 54 -2.70 13.53 -9.66
C ALA A 54 -3.69 12.36 -9.73
N ALA A 55 -4.61 12.28 -8.77
CA ALA A 55 -5.64 11.25 -8.70
C ALA A 55 -6.53 11.23 -9.95
N ASN A 56 -7.06 12.39 -10.37
CA ASN A 56 -7.95 12.45 -11.53
C ASN A 56 -7.23 12.15 -12.85
N SER A 57 -5.96 12.56 -12.97
CA SER A 57 -5.14 12.35 -14.18
C SER A 57 -4.58 10.93 -14.31
N ALA A 58 -4.51 10.17 -13.21
CA ALA A 58 -3.97 8.81 -13.21
C ALA A 58 -4.91 7.83 -13.93
N VAL A 59 -4.53 7.42 -15.15
CA VAL A 59 -5.31 6.51 -15.99
C VAL A 59 -5.09 5.06 -15.55
N ALA A 60 -6.14 4.25 -15.64
CA ALA A 60 -6.00 2.81 -15.42
C ALA A 60 -5.15 2.17 -16.53
N PRO A 61 -4.15 1.35 -16.19
CA PRO A 61 -3.38 0.62 -17.18
C PRO A 61 -4.22 -0.47 -17.87
N PRO A 62 -3.75 -1.03 -18.99
CA PRO A 62 -4.42 -2.16 -19.64
C PRO A 62 -4.72 -3.29 -18.64
N LEU A 63 -5.84 -4.00 -18.86
CA LEU A 63 -6.32 -5.08 -17.99
C LEU A 63 -6.82 -4.65 -16.60
N TYR A 64 -6.79 -3.36 -16.32
CA TYR A 64 -7.39 -2.76 -15.13
C TYR A 64 -8.47 -1.75 -15.51
N GLN A 65 -9.38 -1.50 -14.58
CA GLN A 65 -10.35 -0.41 -14.62
C GLN A 65 -10.26 0.41 -13.33
N ARG A 66 -10.39 1.74 -13.45
CA ARG A 66 -10.51 2.62 -12.28
C ARG A 66 -11.96 2.60 -11.80
N VAL A 67 -12.17 2.13 -10.57
CA VAL A 67 -13.53 1.93 -9.99
C VAL A 67 -13.98 3.10 -9.11
N PHE A 68 -13.05 3.90 -8.62
CA PHE A 68 -13.30 5.19 -7.99
C PHE A 68 -12.05 6.07 -8.12
N ALA A 69 -12.23 7.37 -7.96
CA ALA A 69 -11.14 8.33 -8.03
C ALA A 69 -11.30 9.47 -7.02
N ASN A 70 -10.16 9.97 -6.55
CA ASN A 70 -10.03 11.16 -5.72
C ASN A 70 -10.93 11.18 -4.47
N LEU A 71 -10.98 10.08 -3.72
CA LEU A 71 -11.64 10.02 -2.41
C LEU A 71 -10.69 10.45 -1.28
N ASN A 72 -11.25 10.88 -0.14
CA ASN A 72 -10.51 11.28 1.07
C ASN A 72 -10.47 10.18 2.13
N ALA A 73 -10.43 8.93 1.66
CA ALA A 73 -10.32 7.74 2.50
C ALA A 73 -9.65 6.64 1.67
N SER A 74 -9.09 5.62 2.32
CA SER A 74 -8.64 4.39 1.68
C SER A 74 -9.63 3.25 1.93
N GLU A 75 -9.48 2.17 1.17
CA GLU A 75 -10.21 0.92 1.39
C GLU A 75 -9.95 0.41 2.82
N PHE A 76 -11.01 0.09 3.57
CA PHE A 76 -10.91 -0.32 4.96
C PHE A 76 -10.85 -1.85 5.09
N ALA A 77 -9.88 -2.36 5.85
CA ALA A 77 -9.72 -3.79 6.07
C ALA A 77 -10.69 -4.27 7.17
N THR A 78 -11.46 -5.31 6.87
CA THR A 78 -12.45 -5.94 7.73
C THR A 78 -12.31 -7.46 7.67
N ALA A 79 -13.07 -8.18 8.51
CA ALA A 79 -13.13 -9.64 8.41
C ALA A 79 -13.75 -10.15 7.08
N SER A 80 -14.37 -9.28 6.27
CA SER A 80 -15.07 -9.65 5.03
C SER A 80 -14.29 -9.33 3.75
N ASN A 81 -13.11 -8.72 3.85
CA ASN A 81 -12.22 -8.46 2.71
C ASN A 81 -10.77 -8.82 3.04
N VAL A 82 -9.96 -8.99 2.00
CA VAL A 82 -8.61 -9.54 2.08
C VAL A 82 -7.61 -8.45 1.74
N TYR A 83 -7.03 -7.85 2.78
CA TYR A 83 -5.90 -6.94 2.65
C TYR A 83 -4.59 -7.72 2.48
N LEU A 84 -3.80 -7.36 1.47
CA LEU A 84 -2.57 -8.07 1.10
C LEU A 84 -1.30 -7.27 1.43
N GLY A 85 -1.42 -6.15 2.16
CA GLY A 85 -0.30 -5.27 2.48
C GLY A 85 -0.20 -4.08 1.53
N TYR A 86 0.86 -3.29 1.70
CA TYR A 86 1.08 -2.06 0.94
C TYR A 86 2.55 -1.83 0.59
N TYR A 87 2.74 -0.93 -0.37
CA TYR A 87 4.03 -0.45 -0.83
C TYR A 87 4.03 1.06 -0.87
N GLU A 88 5.20 1.65 -0.67
CA GLU A 88 5.41 3.08 -0.83
C GLU A 88 6.00 3.35 -2.20
N LEU A 89 5.39 4.29 -2.91
CA LEU A 89 5.81 4.70 -4.24
C LEU A 89 6.54 6.05 -4.20
N LYS A 90 7.46 6.22 -5.15
CA LYS A 90 8.16 7.50 -5.37
C LYS A 90 7.32 8.53 -6.13
N SER A 91 6.23 8.08 -6.76
CA SER A 91 5.32 8.91 -7.54
C SER A 91 3.92 8.31 -7.52
N TYR A 92 2.91 9.15 -7.78
CA TYR A 92 1.53 8.71 -7.90
C TYR A 92 1.32 8.03 -9.27
N ASP A 93 1.68 6.75 -9.35
CA ASP A 93 1.72 5.99 -10.58
C ASP A 93 0.82 4.75 -10.49
N ALA A 94 -0.30 4.80 -11.22
CA ALA A 94 -1.26 3.72 -11.28
C ALA A 94 -0.68 2.45 -11.89
N ALA A 95 0.16 2.56 -12.93
CA ALA A 95 0.78 1.42 -13.60
C ALA A 95 1.80 0.74 -12.70
N ALA A 96 2.62 1.51 -11.99
CA ALA A 96 3.53 0.97 -10.98
C ALA A 96 2.74 0.24 -9.89
N CYS A 97 1.67 0.85 -9.35
CA CYS A 97 0.85 0.26 -8.30
C CYS A 97 0.17 -1.06 -8.73
N THR A 98 -0.46 -1.10 -9.91
CA THR A 98 -1.09 -2.33 -10.39
C THR A 98 -0.07 -3.41 -10.76
N ALA A 99 1.12 -3.05 -11.21
CA ALA A 99 2.20 -4.02 -11.43
C ALA A 99 2.64 -4.71 -10.13
N LEU A 100 2.50 -4.05 -8.97
CA LEU A 100 2.68 -4.70 -7.67
C LEU A 100 1.60 -5.76 -7.40
N CYS A 101 0.36 -5.45 -7.79
CA CYS A 101 -0.77 -6.38 -7.72
C CYS A 101 -0.58 -7.57 -8.67
N ASP A 102 -0.14 -7.36 -9.90
CA ASP A 102 0.13 -8.42 -10.87
C ASP A 102 1.15 -9.46 -10.37
N GLN A 103 2.12 -9.01 -9.58
CA GLN A 103 3.16 -9.88 -9.03
C GLN A 103 2.79 -10.47 -7.66
N SER A 104 1.66 -10.08 -7.08
CA SER A 104 1.19 -10.56 -5.77
C SER A 104 0.11 -11.61 -5.94
N SER A 105 0.37 -12.82 -5.44
CA SER A 105 -0.56 -13.95 -5.57
C SER A 105 -1.92 -13.61 -4.96
N GLY A 106 -2.98 -13.82 -5.75
CA GLY A 106 -4.35 -13.58 -5.32
C GLY A 106 -4.80 -12.12 -5.29
N CYS A 107 -3.95 -11.17 -5.73
CA CYS A 107 -4.34 -9.77 -5.80
C CYS A 107 -5.30 -9.53 -6.98
N VAL A 108 -6.43 -8.86 -6.69
CA VAL A 108 -7.48 -8.53 -7.66
C VAL A 108 -7.70 -7.03 -7.80
N GLY A 109 -7.26 -6.26 -6.82
CA GLY A 109 -7.42 -4.81 -6.80
C GLY A 109 -6.29 -4.11 -6.07
N ALA A 110 -6.12 -2.84 -6.37
CA ALA A 110 -5.17 -1.95 -5.70
C ALA A 110 -5.83 -0.62 -5.36
N ASN A 111 -5.47 -0.04 -4.23
CA ASN A 111 -5.88 1.30 -3.82
C ASN A 111 -4.63 2.19 -3.69
N LEU A 112 -4.55 3.21 -4.54
CA LEU A 112 -3.43 4.16 -4.61
C LEU A 112 -3.87 5.50 -4.01
N TYR A 113 -3.15 6.00 -3.01
CA TYR A 113 -3.53 7.22 -2.30
C TYR A 113 -2.32 7.95 -1.70
N PHE A 114 -2.54 9.21 -1.32
CA PHE A 114 -1.62 9.96 -0.47
C PHE A 114 -2.04 9.79 0.99
N GLU A 115 -1.09 9.50 1.87
CA GLU A 115 -1.27 9.45 3.32
C GLU A 115 -0.43 10.53 4.00
N ARG A 116 -1.04 11.21 4.97
CA ARG A 116 -0.37 12.16 5.85
C ARG A 116 0.31 11.37 6.97
N ASP A 117 1.62 11.22 6.90
CA ASP A 117 2.39 10.48 7.91
C ASP A 117 3.23 11.46 8.74
N PRO A 118 3.50 11.18 10.02
CA PRO A 118 4.27 12.09 10.85
C PRO A 118 5.77 12.00 10.51
N SER A 119 6.47 13.13 10.51
CA SER A 119 7.93 13.16 10.26
C SER A 119 8.76 12.64 11.44
N LEU A 120 8.17 12.58 12.62
CA LEU A 120 8.72 11.99 13.84
C LEU A 120 7.70 11.01 14.42
N LEU A 121 8.11 9.95 15.13
CA LEU A 121 7.16 9.09 15.83
C LEU A 121 6.39 9.92 16.87
N PRO A 122 5.06 10.11 16.74
CA PRO A 122 4.33 10.98 17.66
C PRO A 122 4.39 10.47 19.10
N ASP A 123 4.62 11.39 20.02
CA ASP A 123 4.58 11.14 21.46
C ASP A 123 3.71 12.20 22.13
N ALA A 124 2.84 11.79 23.04
CA ALA A 124 1.84 12.67 23.66
C ALA A 124 2.44 13.86 24.43
N THR A 125 3.72 13.81 24.80
CA THR A 125 4.37 14.84 25.63
C THR A 125 5.48 15.58 24.91
N LEU A 126 6.31 14.87 24.14
CA LEU A 126 7.53 15.41 23.54
C LEU A 126 7.28 15.98 22.13
N CYS A 127 6.43 15.33 21.35
CA CYS A 127 6.09 15.74 19.99
C CYS A 127 4.67 15.25 19.64
N PRO A 128 3.62 15.85 20.23
CA PRO A 128 2.26 15.33 20.08
C PRO A 128 1.71 15.50 18.67
N ASN A 129 2.16 16.53 17.94
CA ASN A 129 1.77 16.80 16.55
C ASN A 129 2.98 17.29 15.73
N PRO A 130 3.90 16.38 15.31
CA PRO A 130 5.05 16.76 14.50
C PRO A 130 4.60 17.20 13.09
N ALA A 131 5.52 17.81 12.33
CA ALA A 131 5.27 18.11 10.93
C ALA A 131 4.95 16.82 10.14
N ALA A 132 4.06 16.91 9.16
CA ALA A 132 3.69 15.81 8.29
C ALA A 132 4.61 15.67 7.07
N LEU A 133 4.89 14.43 6.71
CA LEU A 133 5.33 13.98 5.41
C LEU A 133 4.12 13.55 4.58
N THR A 134 4.32 13.33 3.28
CA THR A 134 3.29 12.77 2.40
C THR A 134 3.79 11.48 1.78
N VAL A 135 3.21 10.36 2.19
CA VAL A 135 3.53 9.03 1.68
C VAL A 135 2.57 8.69 0.55
N ILE A 136 3.07 8.10 -0.53
CA ILE A 136 2.23 7.61 -1.63
C ILE A 136 2.10 6.11 -1.44
N LYS A 137 0.94 5.64 -0.98
CA LYS A 137 0.71 4.23 -0.68
C LYS A 137 -0.05 3.54 -1.80
N CYS A 138 0.42 2.34 -2.14
CA CYS A 138 -0.28 1.38 -2.97
C CYS A 138 -0.66 0.18 -2.10
N ALA A 139 -1.90 0.15 -1.62
CA ALA A 139 -2.47 -0.96 -0.88
C ALA A 139 -3.00 -2.03 -1.84
N LEU A 140 -2.65 -3.29 -1.61
CA LEU A 140 -3.05 -4.43 -2.43
C LEU A 140 -4.19 -5.20 -1.77
N TRP A 141 -5.11 -5.69 -2.59
CA TRP A 141 -6.33 -6.33 -2.11
C TRP A 141 -6.61 -7.62 -2.89
N GLY A 142 -6.86 -8.70 -2.14
CA GLY A 142 -7.37 -9.97 -2.64
C GLY A 142 -8.91 -10.01 -2.71
N SER A 143 -9.54 -8.86 -2.45
CA SER A 143 -10.96 -8.62 -2.61
C SER A 143 -11.17 -7.38 -3.48
N PRO A 144 -12.37 -7.21 -4.06
CA PRO A 144 -12.71 -5.97 -4.75
C PRO A 144 -12.47 -4.75 -3.87
N VAL A 145 -11.84 -3.72 -4.42
CA VAL A 145 -11.83 -2.38 -3.84
C VAL A 145 -13.06 -1.62 -4.36
N THR A 146 -13.76 -0.90 -3.48
CA THR A 146 -14.99 -0.20 -3.85
C THR A 146 -15.09 1.14 -3.16
N ALA A 147 -15.77 2.11 -3.80
CA ALA A 147 -16.00 3.42 -3.17
C ALA A 147 -16.75 3.29 -1.83
N GLN A 148 -17.62 2.29 -1.72
CA GLN A 148 -18.42 2.02 -0.52
C GLN A 148 -17.57 1.51 0.66
N GLN A 149 -16.50 0.78 0.37
CA GLN A 149 -15.56 0.26 1.38
C GLN A 149 -14.36 1.19 1.59
N THR A 150 -14.29 2.29 0.84
CA THR A 150 -13.30 3.36 1.00
C THR A 150 -13.69 4.25 2.19
N THR A 151 -13.62 3.69 3.40
CA THR A 151 -14.06 4.32 4.65
C THR A 151 -12.94 4.46 5.68
N ASN A 152 -11.71 4.06 5.35
CA ASN A 152 -10.56 4.32 6.20
C ASN A 152 -10.16 5.78 6.05
N ASP A 153 -10.63 6.64 6.93
CA ASP A 153 -10.33 8.08 6.96
C ASP A 153 -9.07 8.40 7.78
N GLY A 154 -8.46 7.39 8.39
CA GLY A 154 -7.20 7.46 9.13
C GLY A 154 -7.38 7.30 10.63
N GLN A 155 -6.39 7.71 11.40
CA GLN A 155 -6.35 7.53 12.85
C GLN A 155 -5.45 8.56 13.52
N PHE A 156 -5.73 8.83 14.79
CA PHE A 156 -4.86 9.65 15.62
C PHE A 156 -3.70 8.84 16.21
N GLN A 157 -2.52 9.45 16.20
CA GLN A 157 -1.32 9.02 16.92
C GLN A 157 -0.86 10.20 17.78
N ALA A 158 -1.11 10.14 19.09
CA ALA A 158 -1.14 11.34 19.93
C ALA A 158 -2.08 12.41 19.33
N ASP A 159 -1.63 13.65 19.16
CA ASP A 159 -2.42 14.73 18.54
C ASP A 159 -2.24 14.80 17.02
N PHE A 160 -1.41 13.93 16.43
CA PHE A 160 -1.21 13.87 14.99
C PHE A 160 -2.29 13.01 14.34
N HIS A 161 -3.04 13.59 13.41
CA HIS A 161 -4.01 12.85 12.60
C HIS A 161 -3.34 12.31 11.32
N VAL A 162 -3.19 10.99 11.24
CA VAL A 162 -2.92 10.30 9.97
C VAL A 162 -4.21 10.29 9.17
N LEU A 163 -4.17 10.73 7.92
CA LEU A 163 -5.36 10.83 7.08
C LEU A 163 -5.03 10.63 5.60
N ILE A 164 -6.05 10.32 4.81
CA ILE A 164 -5.92 9.92 3.41
C ILE A 164 -6.55 10.96 2.46
N ALA A 165 -5.90 11.19 1.33
CA ALA A 165 -6.41 12.04 0.25
C ALA A 165 -6.02 11.52 -1.14
N GLY A 166 -6.73 11.98 -2.18
CA GLY A 166 -6.42 11.63 -3.57
C GLY A 166 -6.46 10.13 -3.82
N SER A 167 -7.43 9.42 -3.24
CA SER A 167 -7.51 7.96 -3.26
C SER A 167 -8.21 7.44 -4.52
N ASN A 168 -7.53 6.56 -5.26
CA ASN A 168 -8.05 5.87 -6.43
C ASN A 168 -8.10 4.36 -6.20
N GLY A 169 -9.12 3.72 -6.74
CA GLY A 169 -9.26 2.26 -6.76
C GLY A 169 -9.09 1.72 -8.17
N TYR A 170 -8.26 0.69 -8.33
CA TYR A 170 -8.04 -0.01 -9.58
C TYR A 170 -8.34 -1.48 -9.42
N MET A 171 -9.22 -2.00 -10.25
CA MET A 171 -9.60 -3.42 -10.26
C MET A 171 -9.10 -4.07 -11.52
N LYS A 172 -8.58 -5.29 -11.41
CA LYS A 172 -8.41 -6.18 -12.57
C LYS A 172 -9.76 -6.32 -13.28
N LEU A 173 -9.74 -6.37 -14.61
CA LEU A 173 -10.93 -6.74 -15.39
C LEU A 173 -11.42 -8.13 -14.96
N PRO A 174 -12.73 -8.45 -15.10
CA PRO A 174 -13.31 -9.66 -14.52
C PRO A 174 -12.56 -10.96 -14.84
N SER A 175 -12.15 -11.17 -16.09
CA SER A 175 -11.39 -12.37 -16.49
C SER A 175 -10.04 -12.47 -15.78
N GLN A 176 -9.34 -11.36 -15.61
CA GLN A 176 -8.03 -11.28 -14.96
C GLN A 176 -8.15 -11.47 -13.45
N ALA A 177 -9.20 -10.91 -12.83
CA ALA A 177 -9.50 -11.14 -11.42
C ALA A 177 -9.77 -12.63 -11.15
N CYS A 178 -10.60 -13.27 -11.98
CA CYS A 178 -10.87 -14.71 -11.86
C CYS A 178 -9.58 -15.53 -12.00
N SER A 179 -8.74 -15.26 -13.01
CA SER A 179 -7.46 -15.94 -13.20
C SER A 179 -6.52 -15.77 -12.00
N ALA A 180 -6.41 -14.55 -11.44
CA ALA A 180 -5.56 -14.27 -10.30
C ALA A 180 -6.00 -15.04 -9.05
N ILE A 181 -7.31 -15.12 -8.80
CA ILE A 181 -7.87 -15.95 -7.73
C ILE A 181 -7.52 -17.41 -8.00
N SER A 182 -7.91 -17.96 -9.16
CA SER A 182 -7.66 -19.38 -9.47
C SER A 182 -6.19 -19.79 -9.37
N ALA A 183 -5.26 -18.91 -9.74
CA ALA A 183 -3.83 -19.15 -9.61
C ALA A 183 -3.38 -19.22 -8.14
N ALA A 184 -3.92 -18.36 -7.26
CA ALA A 184 -3.58 -18.33 -5.85
C ALA A 184 -3.94 -19.65 -5.14
N TRP A 185 -5.09 -20.25 -5.49
CA TRP A 185 -5.54 -21.52 -4.92
C TRP A 185 -4.81 -22.75 -5.48
N GLY A 186 -3.81 -22.58 -6.34
CA GLY A 186 -2.93 -23.64 -6.82
C GLY A 186 -3.61 -24.56 -7.84
N GLY A 187 -3.73 -24.11 -9.09
CA GLY A 187 -3.84 -24.99 -10.26
C GLY A 187 -4.87 -26.12 -10.21
N SER A 188 -5.95 -25.98 -9.44
CA SER A 188 -7.07 -26.94 -9.41
C SER A 188 -7.98 -26.73 -10.61
N SER A 189 -7.38 -26.71 -11.81
CA SER A 189 -8.06 -26.85 -13.09
C SER A 189 -8.51 -28.29 -13.37
N SER A 190 -8.32 -29.22 -12.44
CA SER A 190 -9.04 -30.49 -12.43
C SER A 190 -10.25 -30.41 -11.49
N GLY A 191 -11.32 -29.74 -11.92
CA GLY A 191 -12.65 -30.07 -11.39
C GLY A 191 -13.62 -28.93 -11.09
N TYR A 192 -13.25 -27.65 -11.11
CA TYR A 192 -14.24 -26.57 -11.00
C TYR A 192 -14.83 -26.23 -12.37
N SER A 193 -15.88 -26.94 -12.74
CA SER A 193 -16.82 -26.46 -13.76
C SER A 193 -17.57 -25.26 -13.20
N TRP A 194 -17.34 -24.09 -13.78
CA TRP A 194 -18.27 -22.98 -13.66
C TRP A 194 -19.65 -23.49 -14.11
N PRO A 195 -20.73 -23.35 -13.32
CA PRO A 195 -22.05 -23.69 -13.81
C PRO A 195 -22.39 -22.66 -14.89
N THR A 196 -22.24 -23.03 -16.16
CA THR A 196 -22.73 -22.27 -17.31
C THR A 196 -24.27 -22.31 -17.40
N GLY A 197 -24.96 -22.21 -16.27
CA GLY A 197 -26.38 -22.58 -16.15
C GLY A 197 -27.29 -21.61 -15.40
N ALA A 198 -26.80 -20.47 -14.90
CA ALA A 198 -27.68 -19.47 -14.31
C ALA A 198 -27.31 -18.08 -14.84
N ALA A 199 -28.12 -17.58 -15.77
CA ALA A 199 -28.17 -16.17 -16.08
C ALA A 199 -28.48 -15.40 -14.78
N GLY A 200 -27.55 -14.57 -14.32
CA GLY A 200 -27.82 -13.47 -13.41
C GLY A 200 -27.78 -13.73 -11.90
N ALA A 201 -26.63 -14.14 -11.35
CA ALA A 201 -26.18 -13.73 -10.00
C ALA A 201 -24.71 -14.15 -9.75
N PRO A 202 -23.80 -13.28 -9.28
CA PRO A 202 -22.50 -13.72 -8.80
C PRO A 202 -22.64 -14.47 -7.45
N PRO A 203 -21.81 -15.51 -7.19
CA PRO A 203 -21.77 -16.20 -5.90
C PRO A 203 -21.45 -15.25 -4.75
N ASN A 204 -22.05 -15.47 -3.59
CA ASN A 204 -21.84 -14.68 -2.38
C ASN A 204 -20.38 -14.76 -1.88
N TRP A 205 -19.82 -13.59 -1.57
CA TRP A 205 -18.42 -13.35 -1.18
C TRP A 205 -17.96 -14.08 0.11
N GLN A 206 -18.88 -14.67 0.86
CA GLN A 206 -18.61 -15.30 2.17
C GLN A 206 -17.82 -16.61 2.05
N SER A 207 -17.86 -17.30 0.92
CA SER A 207 -17.10 -18.54 0.70
C SER A 207 -15.63 -18.30 0.31
N PHE A 208 -15.21 -17.04 0.10
CA PHE A 208 -13.86 -16.68 -0.37
C PHE A 208 -12.83 -16.51 0.75
N THR A 209 -13.23 -16.44 2.03
CA THR A 209 -12.36 -16.01 3.14
C THR A 209 -11.54 -17.13 3.80
N THR A 210 -11.93 -18.40 3.67
CA THR A 210 -11.41 -19.47 4.55
C THR A 210 -10.13 -20.18 4.08
N GLY A 211 -9.50 -19.78 2.96
CA GLY A 211 -8.29 -20.45 2.46
C GLY A 211 -7.22 -19.58 1.77
N PHE A 212 -7.34 -18.25 1.80
CA PHE A 212 -6.29 -17.36 1.28
C PHE A 212 -5.00 -17.35 2.12
N GLY A 213 -5.07 -17.73 3.40
CA GLY A 213 -3.98 -17.56 4.36
C GLY A 213 -2.68 -18.31 4.03
N THR A 214 -2.72 -19.39 3.25
CA THR A 214 -1.55 -20.18 2.85
C THR A 214 -1.10 -19.93 1.40
N ALA A 215 -1.87 -19.16 0.62
CA ALA A 215 -1.70 -18.93 -0.81
C ALA A 215 -1.09 -17.55 -1.17
N TYR A 216 -1.08 -16.63 -0.21
CA TYR A 216 -0.49 -15.30 -0.40
C TYR A 216 1.02 -15.40 -0.61
N LYS A 217 1.49 -14.82 -1.72
CA LYS A 217 2.90 -14.56 -1.98
C LYS A 217 3.03 -13.08 -2.28
N PRO A 218 3.77 -12.31 -1.44
CA PRO A 218 4.11 -10.94 -1.79
C PRO A 218 4.97 -10.97 -3.06
N ALA A 219 4.98 -9.90 -3.86
CA ALA A 219 5.97 -9.90 -4.94
C ALA A 219 7.40 -9.92 -4.40
N THR A 220 8.25 -10.52 -5.21
CA THR A 220 9.66 -10.75 -4.92
C THR A 220 10.55 -9.81 -5.72
N THR A 221 9.98 -9.06 -6.66
CA THR A 221 10.61 -8.03 -7.49
C THR A 221 9.67 -6.83 -7.57
N TRP A 222 10.20 -5.62 -7.54
CA TRP A 222 9.39 -4.39 -7.57
C TRP A 222 10.03 -3.35 -8.50
N PRO A 223 9.24 -2.45 -9.12
CA PRO A 223 9.78 -1.32 -9.88
C PRO A 223 10.77 -0.52 -9.03
N SER A 224 11.78 0.10 -9.65
CA SER A 224 12.73 0.98 -8.92
C SER A 224 12.05 2.20 -8.26
N SER A 225 10.80 2.47 -8.64
CA SER A 225 9.90 3.47 -8.07
C SER A 225 9.09 2.98 -6.86
N ALA A 226 9.20 1.72 -6.45
CA ALA A 226 8.51 1.16 -5.30
C ALA A 226 9.50 0.67 -4.24
N VAL A 227 9.19 0.94 -2.98
CA VAL A 227 9.88 0.38 -1.82
C VAL A 227 8.84 -0.38 -1.00
N ALA A 228 9.20 -1.56 -0.48
CA ALA A 228 8.34 -2.23 0.49
C ALA A 228 8.15 -1.28 1.68
N GLY A 229 6.90 -0.95 2.00
CA GLY A 229 6.61 -0.17 3.20
C GLY A 229 7.17 -0.90 4.42
N PRO A 230 7.60 -0.18 5.48
CA PRO A 230 7.92 -0.82 6.75
C PRO A 230 6.77 -1.75 7.14
N ARG A 231 7.09 -2.97 7.60
CA ARG A 231 6.08 -3.94 8.11
C ARG A 231 5.40 -3.51 9.42
N GLY A 232 5.42 -2.22 9.77
CA GLY A 232 4.55 -1.58 10.76
C GLY A 232 3.96 -0.36 10.07
N TYR A 233 2.64 -0.17 9.97
CA TYR A 233 1.68 -0.09 11.07
C TYR A 233 0.38 -0.87 10.76
N ALA A 234 0.52 -2.11 10.29
CA ALA A 234 -0.59 -3.07 10.24
C ALA A 234 -0.60 -3.99 11.49
N THR A 235 -0.14 -3.50 12.65
CA THR A 235 -0.69 -4.03 13.89
C THR A 235 -2.15 -3.62 13.89
N ALA A 236 -3.01 -4.56 13.50
CA ALA A 236 -4.34 -4.64 14.07
C ALA A 236 -4.18 -4.36 15.56
N GLY A 237 -4.48 -3.13 15.99
CA GLY A 237 -4.70 -2.86 17.38
C GLY A 237 -5.73 -3.88 17.79
N ALA A 238 -5.35 -4.77 18.71
CA ALA A 238 -6.30 -5.59 19.42
C ALA A 238 -7.40 -4.63 19.86
N ARG A 239 -8.58 -4.73 19.24
CA ARG A 239 -9.77 -4.10 19.78
C ARG A 239 -9.92 -4.74 21.15
N GLY A 240 -9.55 -4.01 22.18
CA GLY A 240 -9.93 -4.32 23.55
C GLY A 240 -11.42 -4.59 23.54
N GLY A 241 -11.77 -5.83 23.90
CA GLY A 241 -13.12 -6.13 24.33
C GLY A 241 -13.44 -5.28 25.55
N TRP A 242 -14.73 -5.04 25.75
CA TRP A 242 -15.25 -5.01 27.10
C TRP A 242 -14.85 -6.29 27.83
#